data_AF-A0A349K9J7-F1
#
_entry.id   AF-A0A349K9J7-F1
#
_cell.length_a   1.000
_cell.length_b   1.000
_cell.length_c   1.000
_cell.angle_alpha   90.00
_cell.angle_beta   90.00
_cell.angle_gamma   90.00
#
_symmetry.space_group_name_H-M   'P 1'
#
loop_
_entity.id
_entity.type
_entity.pdbx_description
1 polymer ?
#
loop_
_entity_poly.entity_id
_entity_poly.type
_entity_poly.pdbx_seq_one_letter_code
_entity_poly.pdbx_strand_id
1 'polypeptide(L)' 'YSIWEGYRVKGWPKSVVLRGNIAVLEGELLSGPSHGEFLPRCISSEVLEGPVC' A
#
# COMPACT_ATOMS: atom_id res chain seq x y z
N TYR A 1 -17.32 -10.39 4.88
CA TYR A 1 -17.83 -9.43 5.89
C TYR A 1 -17.00 -8.16 5.77
N SER A 2 -17.60 -7.00 5.98
CA SER A 2 -16.90 -5.71 6.08
C SER A 2 -17.45 -4.98 7.30
N ILE A 3 -16.59 -4.36 8.11
CA ILE A 3 -17.04 -3.49 9.21
C ILE A 3 -17.74 -2.22 8.70
N TRP A 4 -17.64 -1.95 7.39
CA TRP A 4 -18.22 -0.79 6.70
C TRP A 4 -19.48 -1.13 5.90
N GLU A 5 -20.04 -2.32 6.08
CA GLU A 5 -21.24 -2.74 5.36
C GLU A 5 -22.38 -1.72 5.56
N GLY A 6 -23.04 -1.33 4.45
CA GLY A 6 -24.14 -0.35 4.47
C GLY A 6 -23.73 1.14 4.50
N TYR A 7 -22.44 1.48 4.61
CA TYR A 7 -21.99 2.87 4.58
C TYR A 7 -22.07 3.47 3.17
N ARG A 8 -22.61 4.69 3.05
CA ARG A 8 -22.58 5.45 1.78
C ARG A 8 -21.27 6.22 1.69
N VAL A 9 -20.48 5.91 0.67
CA VAL A 9 -19.21 6.58 0.41
C VAL A 9 -19.21 7.28 -0.95
N LYS A 10 -18.38 8.31 -1.09
CA LYS A 10 -18.17 9.03 -2.36
C LYS A 10 -16.68 9.07 -2.66
N GLY A 11 -16.34 8.78 -3.91
CA GLY A 11 -14.95 8.71 -4.38
C GLY A 11 -14.42 7.28 -4.29
N TRP A 12 -14.11 6.71 -5.45
CA TRP A 12 -13.45 5.42 -5.60
C TRP A 12 -12.19 5.61 -6.43
N PRO A 13 -11.10 4.88 -6.13
CA PRO A 13 -9.88 4.96 -6.93
C PRO A 13 -10.17 4.49 -8.36
N LYS A 14 -9.90 5.35 -9.34
CA LYS A 14 -9.99 5.00 -10.77
C LYS A 14 -8.78 4.21 -11.25
N SER A 15 -7.61 4.51 -10.72
CA SER A 15 -6.36 3.81 -11.05
C SER A 15 -5.40 3.85 -9.87
N VAL A 16 -4.56 2.81 -9.76
CA VAL A 16 -3.45 2.75 -8.80
C VAL A 16 -2.18 2.43 -9.58
N VAL A 17 -1.12 3.20 -9.35
CA VAL A 17 0.20 3.00 -9.97
C VAL A 17 1.20 2.58 -8.90
N LEU A 18 1.90 1.48 -9.13
CA LEU A 18 2.95 0.95 -8.26
C LEU A 18 4.25 0.82 -9.05
N ARG A 19 5.27 1.60 -8.66
CA ARG A 19 6.59 1.64 -9.32
C ARG A 19 6.51 1.76 -10.85
N GLY A 20 5.62 2.62 -11.34
CA GLY A 20 5.40 2.87 -12.77
C GLY A 20 4.43 1.93 -13.48
N ASN A 21 3.96 0.86 -12.81
CA ASN A 21 3.00 -0.09 -13.37
C ASN A 21 1.57 0.20 -12.88
N ILE A 22 0.57 0.12 -13.77
CA ILE A 22 -0.84 0.19 -13.37
C ILE A 22 -1.19 -1.11 -12.64
N ALA A 23 -1.39 -1.01 -11.32
CA ALA A 23 -1.70 -2.15 -10.45
C ALA A 23 -3.22 -2.40 -10.35
N VAL A 24 -4.02 -1.34 -10.37
CA VAL A 24 -5.49 -1.42 -10.38
C VAL A 24 -6.03 -0.43 -11.41
N LEU A 25 -7.03 -0.83 -12.17
CA LEU A 25 -7.74 0.04 -13.11
C LEU A 25 -9.24 -0.25 -13.04
N GLU A 26 -10.06 0.77 -12.78
CA GLU A 26 -11.53 0.66 -12.73
C GLU A 26 -12.05 -0.48 -11.83
N GLY A 27 -11.34 -0.75 -10.73
CA GLY A 27 -11.67 -1.81 -9.76
C GLY A 27 -11.11 -3.20 -10.08
N GLU A 28 -10.47 -3.37 -11.23
CA GLU A 28 -9.78 -4.61 -11.60
C GLU A 28 -8.32 -4.59 -11.11
N LEU A 29 -7.89 -5.68 -10.47
CA LEU A 29 -6.50 -5.87 -10.07
C LEU A 29 -5.68 -6.43 -11.24
N LEU A 30 -4.76 -5.63 -11.76
CA LEU A 30 -3.88 -5.97 -12.88
C LEU A 30 -2.50 -6.49 -12.45
N SER A 31 -2.09 -6.22 -11.20
CA SER A 31 -0.80 -6.70 -10.66
C SER A 31 -0.88 -8.14 -10.15
N GLY A 32 0.17 -8.93 -10.39
CA GLY A 32 0.29 -10.29 -9.83
C GLY A 32 0.80 -10.34 -8.38
N PRO A 33 0.64 -11.48 -7.68
CA PRO A 33 1.07 -11.64 -6.28
C PRO A 33 2.56 -11.41 -6.01
N SER A 34 3.41 -11.62 -7.01
CA SER A 34 4.88 -11.45 -6.92
C SER A 34 5.36 -10.03 -7.19
N HIS A 35 4.45 -9.08 -7.45
CA HIS A 35 4.83 -7.71 -7.78
C HIS A 35 5.22 -6.87 -6.56
N GLY A 36 4.96 -7.35 -5.34
CA GLY A 36 5.42 -6.72 -4.11
C GLY A 36 6.92 -6.90 -3.90
N GLU A 37 7.59 -5.89 -3.34
CA GLU A 37 8.99 -5.95 -2.94
C GLU A 37 9.12 -5.58 -1.46
N PHE A 38 10.09 -6.18 -0.78
CA PHE A 38 10.44 -5.78 0.58
C PHE A 38 11.08 -4.39 0.55
N LEU A 39 10.48 -3.44 1.26
CA LEU A 39 11.05 -2.12 1.46
C LEU A 39 11.88 -2.13 2.75
N PRO A 40 13.23 -2.12 2.66
CA PRO A 40 14.06 -2.03 3.85
C PRO A 40 13.80 -0.69 4.54
N ARG A 41 13.75 -0.73 5.87
CA ARG A 41 13.61 0.49 6.67
C ARG A 41 14.94 1.24 6.66
N CYS A 42 14.92 2.51 6.26
CA CYS A 42 16.04 3.43 6.45
C CYS A 42 15.95 4.07 7.85
N ILE A 43 16.19 3.27 8.89
CA ILE A 43 16.31 3.74 10.27
C ILE A 43 17.76 3.53 10.68
N SER A 44 18.38 4.51 11.35
CA SER A 44 19.75 4.36 11.83
C SER A 44 19.82 3.21 12.85
N SER A 45 20.94 2.48 12.85
CA SER A 45 21.20 1.43 13.84
C SER A 45 21.10 1.96 15.27
N GLU A 46 21.57 3.19 15.50
CA GLU A 46 21.52 3.88 16.79
C GLU A 46 20.08 3.96 17.34
N VAL A 47 19.10 4.29 16.50
CA VAL A 47 17.67 4.34 16.87
C VAL A 47 17.08 2.93 17.09
N LEU A 48 17.60 1.92 16.38
CA LEU A 48 17.18 0.53 16.54
C LEU A 48 17.76 -0.11 17.81
N GLU A 49 18.94 0.33 18.24
CA GLU A 49 19.66 -0.15 19.42
C GLU A 49 19.20 0.54 20.71
N GLY A 50 18.59 1.72 20.62
CA GLY A 50 17.97 2.41 21.76
C GLY A 50 17.50 3.84 21.45
N PRO A 51 16.97 4.57 22.44
CA PRO A 51 16.67 5.99 22.30
C PRO A 51 17.95 6.77 22.04
N VAL A 52 17.95 7.61 20.99
CA VAL A 52 19.02 8.57 20.72
C VAL A 52 18.69 9.93 21.37
N CYS A 53 19.69 10.57 21.98
CA CYS A 53 19.59 11.88 22.63
C CYS A 53 20.28 12.96 21.81
#